data_AF-A0A0V0JBP9-F1
#
_entry.id   AF-A0A0V0JBP9-F1
#
_cell.length_a   1.000
_cell.length_b   1.000
_cell.length_c   1.000
_cell.angle_alpha   90.00
_cell.angle_beta   90.00
_cell.angle_gamma   90.00
#
_symmetry.space_group_name_H-M   'P 1'
#
loop_
_entity.id
_entity.type
_entity.pdbx_description
1 polymer ?
#
loop_
_entity_poly.entity_id
_entity_poly.type
_entity_poly.pdbx_seq_one_letter_code
_entity_poly.pdbx_strand_id
1 'polypeptide(L)'
;FNGPYLTRCMSLPTEPLSHKRAVALISGASAGLFVDLILYPLDTIKTRLQSAAWAVKPSGKLQLFAGLPAVALGSAPAAALFFSVYEAGKGSALHLGAPVWLSSMMAASLGEIAACVVRVPCEVVKQRAQHRPHLSISSIISNSLKNEGIGGLYRGYLSTIFRELPFSLIQYPVWELLKVLLIQFYQSCKPFLPSLVRLGVPNTALFILRFIHVRSTINFILARLSLRYRLAWGAS
;
A
#
# COMPACT_ATOMS: atom_id res chain seq x y z
N PHE A 1 -22.75 -11.57 17.91
CA PHE A 1 -22.05 -10.35 17.46
C PHE A 1 -21.63 -9.42 18.61
N ASN A 2 -21.61 -9.89 19.86
CA ASN A 2 -20.93 -9.22 20.98
C ASN A 2 -20.14 -10.31 21.72
N GLY A 3 -18.82 -10.21 21.71
CA GLY A 3 -17.95 -11.18 22.35
C GLY A 3 -16.75 -10.49 22.99
N PRO A 4 -16.40 -10.81 24.25
CA PRO A 4 -15.34 -10.16 25.04
C PRO A 4 -13.90 -10.37 24.51
N TYR A 5 -13.74 -10.91 23.31
CA TYR A 5 -12.46 -11.30 22.73
C TYR A 5 -11.76 -10.19 21.95
N LEU A 6 -12.48 -9.14 21.53
CA LEU A 6 -11.87 -7.97 20.87
C LEU A 6 -11.09 -7.08 21.86
N THR A 7 -11.48 -7.07 23.14
CA THR A 7 -10.89 -6.20 24.15
C THR A 7 -9.53 -6.68 24.65
N ARG A 8 -9.22 -7.97 24.55
CA ARG A 8 -7.99 -8.56 25.14
C ARG A 8 -6.74 -8.44 24.27
N CYS A 9 -6.88 -8.15 22.97
CA CYS A 9 -5.72 -7.86 22.11
C CYS A 9 -5.22 -6.41 22.24
N MET A 10 -5.88 -5.56 23.03
CA MET A 10 -5.50 -4.16 23.26
C MET A 10 -4.69 -3.91 24.53
N SER A 11 -4.42 -4.93 25.36
CA SER A 11 -3.56 -4.77 26.54
C SER A 11 -2.07 -4.90 26.16
N LEU A 12 -1.58 -3.97 25.35
CA LEU A 12 -0.15 -3.63 25.28
C LEU A 12 0.11 -2.51 26.29
N PRO A 13 1.23 -2.53 27.04
CA PRO A 13 1.55 -1.55 28.08
C PRO A 13 1.34 -0.12 27.57
N THR A 14 0.68 0.70 28.37
CA THR A 14 0.27 2.07 28.06
C THR A 14 1.44 3.03 28.09
N GLU A 15 2.36 2.89 27.13
CA GLU A 15 3.24 3.98 26.69
C GLU A 15 2.37 5.10 26.09
N PRO A 16 2.74 6.39 26.24
CA PRO A 16 1.92 7.50 25.75
C PRO A 16 1.61 7.32 24.27
N LEU A 17 0.33 7.50 23.89
CA LEU A 17 -0.23 7.28 22.55
C LEU A 17 0.58 7.95 21.42
N SER A 18 1.28 9.04 21.76
CA SER A 18 2.20 9.77 20.86
C SER A 18 3.46 8.98 20.52
N HIS A 19 4.11 8.32 21.49
CA HIS A 19 5.37 7.60 21.28
C HIS A 19 5.18 6.38 20.37
N LYS A 20 4.10 5.60 20.55
CA LYS A 20 3.80 4.45 19.68
C LYS A 20 3.55 4.87 18.23
N ARG A 21 2.82 5.97 18.02
CA ARG A 21 2.56 6.54 16.68
C ARG A 21 3.85 7.06 16.03
N ALA A 22 4.71 7.72 16.81
CA ALA A 22 6.01 8.19 16.33
C ALA A 22 6.93 7.04 15.92
N VAL A 23 7.04 5.98 16.75
CA VAL A 23 7.85 4.80 16.42
C VAL A 23 7.33 4.09 15.16
N ALA A 24 6.02 3.95 15.02
CA ALA A 24 5.40 3.37 13.82
C ALA A 24 5.62 4.23 12.55
N LEU A 25 5.55 5.56 12.67
CA LEU A 25 5.83 6.48 11.58
C LEU A 25 7.29 6.41 11.14
N ILE A 26 8.23 6.43 12.10
CA ILE A 26 9.67 6.39 11.81
C ILE A 26 10.06 5.04 11.21
N SER A 27 9.53 3.93 11.72
CA SER A 27 9.80 2.60 11.18
C SER A 27 9.18 2.39 9.80
N GLY A 28 7.97 2.92 9.56
CA GLY A 28 7.35 2.91 8.24
C GLY A 28 8.11 3.77 7.23
N ALA A 29 8.54 4.96 7.63
CA ALA A 29 9.33 5.85 6.78
C ALA A 29 10.70 5.25 6.43
N SER A 30 11.41 4.67 7.41
CA SER A 30 12.73 4.05 7.16
C SER A 30 12.62 2.81 6.29
N ALA A 31 11.61 1.97 6.51
CA ALA A 31 11.33 0.82 5.64
C ALA A 31 10.97 1.25 4.22
N GLY A 32 10.13 2.28 4.06
CA GLY A 32 9.77 2.85 2.76
C GLY A 32 10.98 3.40 2.01
N LEU A 33 11.82 4.19 2.69
CA LEU A 33 13.06 4.72 2.12
C LEU A 33 14.04 3.61 1.70
N PHE A 34 14.12 2.53 2.48
CA PHE A 34 14.97 1.40 2.15
C PHE A 34 14.48 0.67 0.89
N VAL A 35 13.16 0.45 0.77
CA VAL A 35 12.54 -0.11 -0.43
C VAL A 35 12.77 0.80 -1.63
N ASP A 36 12.54 2.11 -1.47
CA ASP A 36 12.77 3.09 -2.52
C ASP A 36 14.24 3.07 -2.97
N LEU A 37 15.21 3.00 -2.07
CA LEU A 37 16.64 2.99 -2.40
C LEU A 37 17.03 1.75 -3.21
N ILE A 38 16.48 0.58 -2.86
CA ILE A 38 16.73 -0.68 -3.57
C ILE A 38 16.07 -0.68 -4.95
N LEU A 39 14.83 -0.18 -5.05
CA LEU A 39 14.04 -0.23 -6.28
C LEU A 39 14.28 0.96 -7.22
N TYR A 40 14.87 2.06 -6.74
CA TYR A 40 15.10 3.28 -7.52
C TYR A 40 15.81 3.06 -8.87
N PRO A 41 16.85 2.19 -8.95
CA PRO A 41 17.51 1.88 -10.22
C PRO A 41 16.55 1.27 -11.24
N LEU A 42 15.68 0.35 -10.80
CA LEU A 42 14.70 -0.33 -11.66
C LEU A 42 13.62 0.65 -12.14
N ASP A 43 13.12 1.49 -11.24
CA ASP A 43 12.19 2.58 -11.58
C ASP A 43 12.75 3.50 -12.66
N THR A 44 14.01 3.91 -12.49
CA THR A 44 14.68 4.84 -13.41
C THR A 44 14.91 4.21 -14.78
N ILE A 45 15.23 2.91 -14.85
CA ILE A 45 15.35 2.19 -16.11
C ILE A 45 13.98 2.12 -16.80
N LYS A 46 12.93 1.75 -16.06
CA LYS A 46 11.56 1.63 -16.59
C LYS A 46 11.06 2.96 -17.16
N THR A 47 11.24 4.07 -16.44
CA THR A 47 10.78 5.39 -16.92
C THR A 47 11.54 5.85 -18.16
N ARG A 48 12.85 5.57 -18.23
CA ARG A 48 13.66 5.87 -19.42
C ARG A 48 13.23 5.06 -20.64
N LEU A 49 12.95 3.76 -20.47
CA LEU A 49 12.44 2.90 -21.54
C LEU A 49 11.06 3.33 -22.02
N GLN A 50 10.20 3.82 -21.12
CA GLN A 50 8.86 4.30 -21.46
C GLN A 50 8.86 5.70 -22.10
N SER A 51 9.94 6.47 -21.95
CA SER A 51 10.10 7.75 -22.66
C SER A 51 10.68 7.52 -24.06
N ALA A 52 9.88 7.74 -25.10
CA ALA A 52 10.28 7.54 -26.50
C ALA A 52 11.52 8.36 -26.97
N ALA A 53 12.02 9.28 -26.14
CA ALA A 53 13.05 10.25 -26.49
C ALA A 53 14.48 9.88 -26.08
N TRP A 54 14.74 8.76 -25.39
CA TRP A 54 16.07 8.45 -24.86
C TRP A 54 16.57 7.04 -25.20
N ALA A 55 17.47 6.95 -26.18
CA ALA A 55 18.43 5.85 -26.27
C ALA A 55 19.30 5.85 -25.00
N VAL A 56 19.51 4.69 -24.39
CA VAL A 56 20.32 4.49 -23.19
C VAL A 56 21.77 4.89 -23.47
N LYS A 57 22.09 6.18 -23.43
CA LYS A 57 23.48 6.62 -23.25
C LYS A 57 23.83 6.42 -21.78
N PRO A 58 24.93 5.74 -21.46
CA PRO A 58 25.35 5.50 -20.09
C PRO A 58 25.82 6.81 -19.47
N SER A 59 24.88 7.59 -18.95
CA SER A 59 25.16 8.81 -18.21
C SER A 59 25.38 8.43 -16.74
N GLY A 60 26.62 8.58 -16.26
CA GLY A 60 27.16 8.49 -14.89
C GLY A 60 26.42 7.69 -13.79
N LYS A 61 27.15 6.87 -13.02
CA LYS A 61 26.62 6.02 -11.91
C LYS A 61 25.72 6.76 -10.89
N LEU A 62 25.91 8.06 -10.69
CA LEU A 62 25.14 8.89 -9.75
C LEU A 62 23.87 9.52 -10.35
N GLN A 63 23.74 9.59 -11.68
CA GLN A 63 22.54 10.15 -12.34
C GLN A 63 21.34 9.20 -12.29
N LEU A 64 21.56 7.94 -11.91
CA LEU A 64 20.47 7.00 -11.64
C LEU A 64 19.66 7.37 -10.41
N PHE A 65 20.22 8.13 -9.46
CA PHE A 65 19.55 8.56 -8.24
C PHE A 65 18.95 9.98 -8.34
N ALA A 66 18.97 10.59 -9.53
CA ALA A 66 18.38 11.90 -9.77
C ALA A 66 16.87 11.86 -9.45
N GLY A 67 16.44 12.67 -8.49
CA GLY A 67 15.05 12.75 -8.03
C GLY A 67 14.72 11.93 -6.76
N LEU A 68 15.61 11.03 -6.31
CA LEU A 68 15.37 10.22 -5.11
C LEU A 68 15.12 11.09 -3.85
N PRO A 69 15.85 12.20 -3.62
CA PRO A 69 15.57 13.06 -2.47
C PRO A 69 14.17 13.69 -2.50
N ALA A 70 13.65 14.04 -3.68
CA ALA A 70 12.32 14.63 -3.80
C ALA A 70 11.20 13.62 -3.48
N VAL A 71 11.39 12.36 -3.85
CA VAL A 71 10.48 11.27 -3.52
C VAL A 71 10.56 10.94 -2.04
N ALA A 72 11.78 10.76 -1.51
CA ALA A 72 12.04 10.47 -0.11
C ALA A 72 11.38 11.50 0.84
N LEU A 73 11.49 12.79 0.50
CA LEU A 73 10.86 13.86 1.26
C LEU A 73 9.33 13.87 1.15
N GLY A 74 8.78 13.39 0.03
CA GLY A 74 7.34 13.33 -0.23
C GLY A 74 6.63 12.11 0.35
N SER A 75 7.32 10.97 0.51
CA SER A 75 6.72 9.69 0.88
C SER A 75 6.08 9.72 2.28
N ALA A 76 6.80 10.25 3.28
CA ALA A 76 6.29 10.35 4.65
C ALA A 76 5.05 11.26 4.79
N PRO A 77 5.03 12.51 4.29
CA PRO A 77 3.85 13.36 4.37
C PRO A 77 2.68 12.84 3.52
N ALA A 78 2.92 12.22 2.37
CA ALA A 78 1.86 11.60 1.58
C ALA A 78 1.19 10.43 2.35
N ALA A 79 1.99 9.56 2.98
CA ALA A 79 1.47 8.47 3.81
C ALA A 79 0.73 9.00 5.06
N ALA A 80 1.25 10.04 5.70
CA ALA A 80 0.61 10.66 6.86
C ALA A 80 -0.78 11.22 6.50
N LEU A 81 -0.89 11.91 5.36
CA LEU A 81 -2.17 12.41 4.86
C LEU A 81 -3.15 11.28 4.54
N PHE A 82 -2.67 10.24 3.84
CA PHE A 82 -3.47 9.05 3.54
C PHE A 82 -4.09 8.46 4.83
N PHE A 83 -3.26 8.12 5.82
CA PHE A 83 -3.72 7.49 7.05
C PHE A 83 -4.61 8.40 7.89
N SER A 84 -4.29 9.70 7.95
CA SER A 84 -5.11 10.66 8.71
C SER A 84 -6.52 10.77 8.14
N VAL A 85 -6.65 10.90 6.81
CA VAL A 85 -7.96 10.98 6.15
C VAL A 85 -8.69 9.64 6.19
N TYR A 86 -7.97 8.53 6.05
CA TYR A 86 -8.53 7.19 6.15
C TYR A 86 -9.13 6.92 7.55
N GLU A 87 -8.40 7.23 8.63
CA GLU A 87 -8.91 7.05 9.99
C GLU A 87 -10.12 7.95 10.28
N ALA A 88 -10.08 9.22 9.87
CA ALA A 88 -11.19 10.16 10.03
C ALA A 88 -12.43 9.72 9.23
N GLY A 89 -12.23 9.27 7.98
CA GLY A 89 -13.30 8.79 7.11
C GLY A 89 -13.95 7.51 7.64
N LYS A 90 -13.13 6.57 8.11
CA LYS A 90 -13.63 5.30 8.68
C LYS A 90 -14.38 5.55 9.99
N GLY A 91 -13.86 6.42 10.87
CA GLY A 91 -14.54 6.81 12.10
C GLY A 91 -15.92 7.40 11.83
N SER A 92 -15.99 8.37 10.92
CA SER A 92 -17.25 9.05 10.56
C SER A 92 -18.27 8.11 9.91
N ALA A 93 -17.84 7.22 9.01
CA ALA A 93 -18.74 6.30 8.30
C ALA A 93 -19.28 5.17 9.21
N LEU A 94 -18.52 4.75 10.22
CA LEU A 94 -18.99 3.80 11.24
C LEU A 94 -20.10 4.42 12.12
N HIS A 95 -20.00 5.71 12.44
CA HIS A 95 -21.06 6.43 13.16
C HIS A 95 -22.37 6.53 12.37
N LEU A 96 -22.30 6.48 11.05
CA LEU A 96 -23.47 6.49 10.15
C LEU A 96 -24.06 5.10 9.89
N GLY A 97 -23.51 4.04 10.50
CA GLY A 97 -24.01 2.67 10.33
C GLY A 97 -23.72 2.05 8.96
N ALA A 98 -22.79 2.62 8.18
CA ALA A 98 -22.40 2.05 6.90
C ALA A 98 -21.69 0.70 7.07
N PRO A 99 -21.83 -0.24 6.11
CA PRO A 99 -21.15 -1.51 6.20
C PRO A 99 -19.61 -1.33 6.13
N VAL A 100 -18.88 -2.17 6.87
CA VAL A 100 -17.43 -2.03 7.10
C VAL A 100 -16.63 -1.98 5.78
N TRP A 101 -17.05 -2.73 4.77
CA TRP A 101 -16.38 -2.73 3.46
C TRP A 101 -16.56 -1.40 2.72
N LEU A 102 -17.77 -0.84 2.71
CA LEU A 102 -18.07 0.41 2.02
C LEU A 102 -17.40 1.62 2.72
N SER A 103 -17.45 1.66 4.05
CA SER A 103 -16.76 2.68 4.84
C SER A 103 -15.25 2.67 4.60
N SER A 104 -14.64 1.49 4.52
CA SER A 104 -13.21 1.35 4.27
C SER A 104 -12.84 1.73 2.83
N MET A 105 -13.68 1.40 1.85
CA MET A 105 -13.49 1.81 0.44
C MET A 105 -13.54 3.33 0.29
N MET A 106 -14.61 3.96 0.78
CA MET A 106 -14.80 5.40 0.66
C MET A 106 -13.70 6.18 1.40
N ALA A 107 -13.34 5.74 2.61
CA ALA A 107 -12.25 6.35 3.37
C ALA A 107 -10.89 6.19 2.66
N ALA A 108 -10.63 5.04 2.05
CA ALA A 108 -9.40 4.81 1.29
C ALA A 108 -9.34 5.68 0.03
N SER A 109 -10.43 5.78 -0.73
CA SER A 109 -10.49 6.65 -1.91
C SER A 109 -10.27 8.13 -1.56
N LEU A 110 -10.88 8.62 -0.48
CA LEU A 110 -10.65 9.98 0.01
C LEU A 110 -9.20 10.17 0.49
N GLY A 111 -8.65 9.16 1.17
CA GLY A 111 -7.24 9.14 1.58
C GLY A 111 -6.29 9.25 0.39
N GLU A 112 -6.54 8.54 -0.70
CA GLU A 112 -5.70 8.62 -1.90
C GLU A 112 -5.78 10.00 -2.56
N ILE A 113 -6.97 10.59 -2.65
CA ILE A 113 -7.13 11.95 -3.21
C ILE A 113 -6.30 12.95 -2.40
N ALA A 114 -6.34 12.85 -1.07
CA ALA A 114 -5.54 13.69 -0.18
C ALA A 114 -4.03 13.42 -0.33
N ALA A 115 -3.62 12.15 -0.39
CA ALA A 115 -2.22 11.77 -0.57
C ALA A 115 -1.65 12.26 -1.92
N CYS A 116 -2.45 12.24 -2.98
CA CYS A 116 -2.08 12.75 -4.30
C CYS A 116 -1.63 14.22 -4.26
N VAL A 117 -2.13 15.03 -3.31
CA VAL A 117 -1.77 16.46 -3.22
C VAL A 117 -0.28 16.64 -2.98
N VAL A 118 0.32 15.79 -2.16
CA VAL A 118 1.76 15.84 -1.86
C VAL A 118 2.56 14.97 -2.83
N ARG A 119 2.01 13.83 -3.22
CA ARG A 119 2.70 12.86 -4.06
C ARG A 119 2.93 13.36 -5.50
N VAL A 120 1.93 14.00 -6.12
CA VAL A 120 2.01 14.47 -7.51
C VAL A 120 3.15 15.47 -7.75
N PRO A 121 3.34 16.55 -6.96
CA PRO A 121 4.46 17.46 -7.17
C PRO A 121 5.82 16.76 -6.98
N CYS A 122 5.94 15.83 -6.03
CA CYS A 122 7.15 15.02 -5.85
C CYS A 122 7.43 14.12 -7.06
N GLU A 123 6.41 13.48 -7.64
CA GLU A 123 6.53 12.67 -8.86
C GLU A 123 6.94 13.52 -10.07
N VAL A 124 6.36 14.71 -10.24
CA VAL A 124 6.72 15.62 -11.34
C VAL A 124 8.19 16.07 -11.22
N VAL A 125 8.64 16.42 -10.00
CA VAL A 125 10.04 16.78 -9.76
C VAL A 125 10.97 15.59 -10.01
N LYS A 126 10.60 14.37 -9.57
CA LYS A 126 11.34 13.13 -9.87
C LYS A 126 11.51 12.93 -11.37
N GLN A 127 10.41 13.01 -12.13
CA GLN A 127 10.43 12.80 -13.58
C GLN A 127 11.27 13.86 -14.30
N ARG A 128 11.16 15.14 -13.92
CA ARG A 128 11.97 16.22 -14.50
C ARG A 128 13.46 16.07 -14.15
N ALA A 129 13.79 15.62 -12.94
CA ALA A 129 15.16 15.32 -12.54
C ALA A 129 15.74 14.13 -13.30
N GLN A 130 14.94 13.10 -13.57
CA GLN A 130 15.33 11.96 -14.40
C GLN A 130 15.53 12.36 -15.87
N HIS A 131 14.75 13.33 -16.38
CA HIS A 131 14.87 13.85 -17.75
C HIS A 131 16.04 14.85 -17.91
N ARG A 132 16.35 15.65 -16.89
CA ARG A 132 17.45 16.63 -16.88
C ARG A 132 18.39 16.39 -15.69
N PRO A 133 19.20 15.31 -15.73
CA PRO A 133 19.98 14.87 -14.57
C PRO A 133 21.16 15.77 -14.20
N HIS A 134 21.43 16.82 -14.98
CA HIS A 134 22.47 17.83 -14.70
C HIS A 134 21.95 19.00 -13.84
N LEU A 135 20.63 19.13 -13.63
CA LEU A 135 20.04 20.21 -12.86
C LEU A 135 19.78 19.79 -11.41
N SER A 136 20.03 20.71 -10.48
CA SER A 136 19.66 20.53 -9.07
C SER A 136 18.13 20.53 -8.91
N ILE A 137 17.63 19.81 -7.89
CA ILE A 137 16.19 19.76 -7.57
C ILE A 137 15.63 21.17 -7.35
N SER A 138 16.39 22.04 -6.66
CA SER A 138 15.98 23.43 -6.41
C SER A 138 15.84 24.24 -7.70
N SER A 139 16.75 24.06 -8.66
CA SER A 139 16.65 24.75 -9.95
C SER A 139 15.52 24.18 -10.81
N ILE A 140 15.23 22.89 -10.73
CA ILE A 140 14.06 22.28 -11.39
C ILE A 140 12.76 22.88 -10.84
N ILE A 141 12.62 22.97 -9.52
CA ILE A 141 11.43 23.56 -8.88
C ILE A 141 11.31 25.04 -9.25
N SER A 142 12.37 25.83 -9.09
CA SER A 142 12.37 27.27 -9.41
C SER A 142 12.04 27.52 -10.89
N ASN A 143 12.63 26.75 -11.80
CA ASN A 143 12.38 26.88 -13.24
C ASN A 143 10.95 26.42 -13.60
N SER A 144 10.40 25.42 -12.91
CA SER A 144 9.02 24.98 -13.09
C SER A 144 8.03 26.05 -12.63
N LEU A 145 8.26 26.66 -11.45
CA LEU A 145 7.41 27.75 -10.96
C LEU A 145 7.49 29.00 -11.85
N LYS A 146 8.68 29.36 -12.35
CA LYS A 146 8.84 30.54 -13.21
C LYS A 146 8.18 30.38 -14.58
N ASN A 147 8.28 29.21 -15.21
CA ASN A 147 7.81 29.01 -16.58
C ASN A 147 6.36 28.51 -16.67
N GLU A 148 5.93 27.68 -15.72
CA GLU A 148 4.62 26.99 -15.77
C GLU A 148 3.74 27.29 -14.55
N GLY A 149 4.26 28.03 -13.57
CA GLY A 149 3.57 28.29 -12.31
C GLY A 149 3.34 27.03 -11.46
N ILE A 150 2.41 27.14 -10.52
CA ILE A 150 1.99 26.02 -9.66
C ILE A 150 1.31 24.92 -10.48
N GLY A 151 0.59 25.28 -11.55
CA GLY A 151 -0.07 24.33 -12.45
C GLY A 151 0.89 23.33 -13.09
N GLY A 152 2.15 23.74 -13.36
CA GLY A 152 3.18 22.85 -13.88
C GLY A 152 3.59 21.72 -12.92
N LEU A 153 3.50 21.94 -11.61
CA LEU A 153 3.79 20.93 -10.57
C LEU A 153 2.63 19.95 -10.35
N TYR A 154 1.40 20.38 -10.61
CA TYR A 154 0.20 19.53 -10.50
C TYR A 154 -0.25 18.97 -11.85
N ARG A 155 0.59 19.08 -12.88
CA ARG A 155 0.30 18.57 -14.21
C ARG A 155 0.18 17.05 -14.16
N GLY A 156 -1.03 16.55 -14.41
CA GLY A 156 -1.35 15.12 -14.32
C GLY A 156 -2.05 14.70 -13.02
N TYR A 157 -2.37 15.61 -12.10
CA TYR A 157 -3.07 15.28 -10.85
C TYR A 157 -4.35 14.46 -11.07
N LEU A 158 -5.22 14.90 -11.99
CA LEU A 158 -6.45 14.16 -12.32
C LEU A 158 -6.17 12.80 -12.96
N SER A 159 -5.14 12.70 -13.80
CA SER A 159 -4.73 11.43 -14.41
C SER A 159 -4.25 10.44 -13.35
N THR A 160 -3.47 10.92 -12.37
CA THR A 160 -3.04 10.14 -11.22
C THR A 160 -4.25 9.68 -10.42
N ILE A 161 -5.19 10.56 -10.05
CA ILE A 161 -6.41 10.16 -9.34
C ILE A 161 -7.19 9.08 -10.11
N PHE A 162 -7.37 9.27 -11.41
CA PHE A 162 -8.12 8.32 -12.23
C PHE A 162 -7.45 6.95 -12.30
N ARG A 163 -6.13 6.89 -12.17
CA ARG A 163 -5.36 5.64 -12.05
C ARG A 163 -5.49 5.02 -10.66
N GLU A 164 -5.38 5.82 -9.60
CA GLU A 164 -5.33 5.31 -8.22
C GLU A 164 -6.71 4.90 -7.70
N LEU A 165 -7.78 5.65 -8.02
CA LEU A 165 -9.13 5.35 -7.55
C LEU A 165 -9.63 3.93 -7.89
N PRO A 166 -9.61 3.46 -9.15
CA PRO A 166 -10.05 2.10 -9.47
C PRO A 166 -9.17 1.05 -8.79
N PHE A 167 -7.87 1.34 -8.62
CA PHE A 167 -6.96 0.46 -7.90
C PHE A 167 -7.35 0.35 -6.42
N SER A 168 -7.57 1.47 -5.72
CA SER A 168 -7.98 1.47 -4.31
C SER A 168 -9.36 0.85 -4.08
N LEU A 169 -10.31 1.08 -5.00
CA LEU A 169 -11.65 0.49 -4.94
C LEU A 169 -11.61 -1.04 -4.97
N ILE A 170 -10.65 -1.64 -5.67
CA ILE A 170 -10.49 -3.10 -5.73
C ILE A 170 -9.59 -3.59 -4.59
N GLN A 171 -8.47 -2.91 -4.36
CA GLN A 171 -7.43 -3.34 -3.43
C GLN A 171 -7.93 -3.44 -1.99
N TYR A 172 -8.65 -2.44 -1.48
CA TYR A 172 -9.04 -2.38 -0.08
C TYR A 172 -10.09 -3.44 0.33
N PRO A 173 -11.17 -3.67 -0.45
CA PRO A 173 -12.09 -4.78 -0.20
C PRO A 173 -11.41 -6.14 -0.22
N VAL A 174 -10.53 -6.35 -1.21
CA VAL A 174 -9.77 -7.61 -1.34
C VAL A 174 -8.87 -7.81 -0.12
N TRP A 175 -8.20 -6.75 0.34
CA TRP A 175 -7.34 -6.79 1.53
C TRP A 175 -8.13 -7.13 2.80
N GLU A 176 -9.28 -6.50 3.02
CA GLU A 176 -10.13 -6.77 4.19
C GLU A 176 -10.73 -8.18 4.14
N LEU A 177 -11.18 -8.65 2.96
CA LEU A 177 -11.64 -10.02 2.77
C LEU A 177 -10.52 -11.03 3.09
N LEU A 178 -9.32 -10.80 2.56
CA LEU A 178 -8.17 -11.66 2.78
C LEU A 178 -7.78 -11.72 4.27
N LYS A 179 -7.81 -10.59 4.98
CA LYS A 179 -7.59 -10.56 6.43
C LYS A 179 -8.60 -11.42 7.19
N VAL A 180 -9.89 -11.28 6.90
CA VAL A 180 -10.95 -12.04 7.59
C VAL A 180 -10.74 -13.54 7.35
N LEU A 181 -10.47 -13.95 6.11
CA LEU A 181 -10.17 -15.34 5.77
C LEU A 181 -8.93 -15.87 6.49
N LEU A 182 -7.85 -15.08 6.53
CA LEU A 182 -6.62 -15.44 7.24
C LEU A 182 -6.83 -15.57 8.75
N ILE A 183 -7.62 -14.70 9.36
CA ILE A 183 -7.93 -14.75 10.80
C ILE A 183 -8.79 -15.97 11.12
N GLN A 184 -9.80 -16.27 10.31
CA GLN A 184 -10.62 -17.48 10.46
C GLN A 184 -9.76 -18.74 10.33
N PHE A 185 -8.89 -18.78 9.31
CA PHE A 185 -7.95 -19.88 9.11
C PHE A 185 -7.00 -20.03 10.30
N TYR A 186 -6.42 -18.93 10.80
CA TYR A 186 -5.56 -18.94 11.97
C TYR A 186 -6.28 -19.50 13.20
N GLN A 187 -7.55 -19.13 13.42
CA GLN A 187 -8.35 -19.66 14.54
C GLN A 187 -8.65 -21.15 14.39
N SER A 188 -8.93 -21.64 13.18
CA SER A 188 -9.11 -23.07 12.91
C SER A 188 -7.84 -23.90 13.14
N CYS A 189 -6.66 -23.33 12.89
CA CYS A 189 -5.38 -24.00 13.13
C CYS A 189 -4.85 -23.86 14.57
N LYS A 190 -5.32 -22.86 15.33
CA LYS A 190 -4.90 -22.60 16.71
C LYS A 190 -5.07 -23.80 17.67
N PRO A 191 -6.13 -24.63 17.62
CA PRO A 191 -6.26 -25.80 18.51
C PRO A 191 -5.27 -26.95 18.19
N PHE A 192 -4.68 -26.99 17.00
CA PHE A 192 -3.69 -28.01 16.61
C PHE A 192 -2.23 -27.61 16.91
N LEU A 193 -1.98 -26.31 17.16
CA LEU A 193 -0.64 -25.78 17.44
C LEU A 193 0.03 -26.39 18.69
N PRO A 194 -0.66 -26.57 19.84
CA PRO A 194 -0.04 -27.14 21.05
C PRO A 194 0.40 -28.60 20.88
N SER A 195 -0.35 -29.39 20.10
CA SER A 195 -0.07 -30.81 19.85
C SER A 195 1.13 -31.01 18.93
N LEU A 196 1.34 -30.12 17.95
CA LEU A 196 2.46 -30.18 17.01
C LEU A 196 3.78 -29.68 17.62
N VAL A 197 3.74 -28.67 18.51
CA VAL A 197 4.91 -28.22 19.27
C VAL A 197 5.39 -29.30 20.25
N ARG A 198 4.45 -30.09 20.81
CA ARG A 198 4.76 -31.22 21.69
C ARG A 198 5.41 -32.41 20.96
N LEU A 199 5.29 -32.47 19.63
CA LEU A 199 5.91 -33.48 18.74
C LEU A 199 7.30 -33.08 18.22
N GLY A 200 7.87 -31.97 18.69
CA GLY A 200 9.27 -31.59 18.39
C GLY A 200 9.53 -31.21 16.93
N VAL A 201 8.49 -30.89 16.16
CA VAL A 201 8.62 -30.53 14.74
C VAL A 201 9.27 -29.14 14.62
N PRO A 202 10.44 -29.00 13.95
CA PRO A 202 11.08 -27.70 13.79
C PRO A 202 10.17 -26.75 13.01
N ASN A 203 10.15 -25.47 13.40
CA ASN A 203 9.23 -24.42 12.93
C ASN A 203 9.13 -24.28 11.39
N THR A 204 10.13 -24.78 10.65
CA THR A 204 10.18 -24.80 9.18
C THR A 204 9.26 -25.85 8.55
N ALA A 205 9.15 -27.05 9.12
CA ALA A 205 8.27 -28.12 8.61
C ALA A 205 6.78 -27.82 8.86
N LEU A 206 6.48 -27.07 9.93
CA LEU A 206 5.15 -26.54 10.25
C LEU A 206 4.67 -25.50 9.22
N PHE A 207 5.60 -24.80 8.57
CA PHE A 207 5.33 -23.84 7.50
C PHE A 207 5.00 -24.54 6.17
N ILE A 208 5.70 -25.63 5.86
CA ILE A 208 5.48 -26.44 4.64
C ILE A 208 4.16 -27.21 4.72
N LEU A 209 3.83 -27.81 5.86
CA LEU A 209 2.53 -28.47 6.08
C LEU A 209 1.35 -27.46 6.06
N ARG A 210 1.55 -26.24 6.55
CA ARG A 210 0.58 -25.13 6.39
C ARG A 210 0.34 -24.81 4.92
N PHE A 211 1.37 -24.78 4.09
CA PHE A 211 1.24 -24.51 2.65
C PHE A 211 0.53 -25.63 1.87
N ILE A 212 0.82 -26.89 2.19
CA ILE A 212 0.20 -28.05 1.55
C ILE A 212 -1.30 -28.14 1.89
N HIS A 213 -1.68 -27.84 3.14
CA HIS A 213 -3.09 -27.82 3.52
C HIS A 213 -3.85 -26.63 2.90
N VAL A 214 -3.21 -25.46 2.78
CA VAL A 214 -3.75 -24.28 2.08
C VAL A 214 -4.08 -24.58 0.61
N ARG A 215 -3.23 -25.33 -0.10
CA ARG A 215 -3.50 -25.75 -1.49
C ARG A 215 -4.78 -26.61 -1.58
N SER A 216 -4.98 -27.51 -0.63
CA SER A 216 -6.15 -28.39 -0.58
C SER A 216 -7.44 -27.61 -0.24
N THR A 217 -7.36 -26.66 0.70
CA THR A 217 -8.50 -25.82 1.09
C THR A 217 -8.90 -24.82 0.00
N ILE A 218 -7.93 -24.24 -0.73
CA ILE A 218 -8.23 -23.38 -1.90
C ILE A 218 -8.96 -24.17 -2.99
N ASN A 219 -8.51 -25.39 -3.29
CA ASN A 219 -9.21 -26.25 -4.25
C ASN A 219 -10.62 -26.63 -3.80
N PHE A 220 -10.84 -26.85 -2.50
CA PHE A 220 -12.17 -27.12 -1.94
C PHE A 220 -13.12 -25.91 -2.01
N ILE A 221 -12.59 -24.70 -1.78
CA ILE A 221 -13.38 -23.46 -1.88
C ILE A 221 -13.69 -23.11 -3.34
N LEU A 222 -12.72 -23.28 -4.25
CA LEU A 222 -12.94 -23.11 -5.69
C LEU A 222 -13.97 -24.13 -6.23
N ALA A 223 -13.97 -25.36 -5.72
CA ALA A 223 -15.00 -26.35 -6.05
C ALA A 223 -16.40 -25.93 -5.55
N ARG A 224 -16.51 -25.35 -4.34
CA ARG A 224 -17.79 -24.83 -3.83
C ARG A 224 -18.27 -23.58 -4.58
N LEU A 225 -17.36 -22.70 -4.97
CA LEU A 225 -17.69 -21.51 -5.76
C LEU A 225 -18.11 -21.89 -7.18
N SER A 226 -17.44 -22.85 -7.82
CA SER A 226 -17.84 -23.34 -9.15
C SER A 226 -19.19 -24.07 -9.11
N LEU A 227 -19.49 -24.79 -8.03
CA LEU A 227 -20.79 -25.43 -7.83
C LEU A 227 -21.91 -24.40 -7.61
N ARG A 228 -21.65 -23.34 -6.82
CA ARG A 228 -22.59 -22.22 -6.64
C ARG A 228 -22.80 -21.41 -7.93
N TYR A 229 -21.76 -21.22 -8.73
CA TYR A 229 -21.88 -20.56 -10.04
C TYR A 229 -22.68 -21.41 -11.04
N ARG A 230 -22.47 -22.73 -11.08
CA ARG A 230 -23.28 -23.66 -11.91
C ARG A 230 -24.76 -23.69 -11.51
N LEU A 231 -25.06 -23.57 -10.22
CA LEU A 231 -26.43 -23.51 -9.72
C LEU A 231 -27.09 -22.14 -9.99
N ALA A 232 -26.32 -21.05 -10.02
CA ALA A 232 -26.83 -19.71 -10.33
C ALA A 232 -27.05 -19.46 -11.83
N TRP A 233 -26.36 -20.20 -12.71
CA TRP A 233 -26.44 -20.06 -14.18
C TRP A 233 -27.10 -21.26 -14.89
N GLY A 234 -27.48 -22.30 -14.16
CA GLY A 234 -28.18 -23.49 -14.68
C GLY A 234 -29.69 -23.47 -14.52
N ALA A 235 -30.28 -22.34 -14.11
CA ALA A 235 -31.72 -22.12 -14.07
C ALA A 235 -32.07 -20.99 -15.04
N SER A 236 -32.04 -21.29 -16.33
CA SER A 236 -32.64 -20.55 -17.44
C SER A 236 -33.08 -21.56 -18.48
#